data_AF-A0A1E5L9W0-F1
#
_entry.id   AF-A0A1E5L9W0-F1
#
_cell.length_a   1.000
_cell.length_b   1.000
_cell.length_c   1.000
_cell.angle_alpha   90.00
_cell.angle_beta   90.00
_cell.angle_gamma   90.00
#
_symmetry.space_group_name_H-M   'P 1'
#
loop_
_entity.id
_entity.type
_entity.pdbx_description
1 polymer ?
#
loop_
_entity_poly.entity_id
_entity_poly.type
_entity_poly.pdbx_seq_one_letter_code
_entity_poly.pdbx_strand_id
1 'polypeptide(L)'
;MPRHSYIVRLNVEAFDRRIREIGFVDNQEVARVMGISTTQIWRAKLPINDSRYNSPGNCFIAGVIYTLGGPFENFFYIEENMKKCGFHE
;
A
#
# COMPACT_ATOMS: atom_id res chain seq x y z
N MET A 1 -8.03 25.92 -10.17
CA MET A 1 -7.97 25.46 -8.77
C MET A 1 -7.28 24.11 -8.73
N PRO A 2 -6.33 23.86 -7.81
CA PRO A 2 -5.75 22.54 -7.66
C PRO A 2 -6.86 21.52 -7.36
N ARG A 3 -6.87 20.39 -8.08
CA ARG A 3 -7.78 19.29 -7.77
C ARG A 3 -7.14 18.47 -6.66
N HIS A 4 -7.64 18.65 -5.44
CA HIS A 4 -7.28 17.81 -4.31
C HIS A 4 -7.79 16.39 -4.59
N SER A 5 -6.90 15.41 -4.48
CA SER A 5 -7.28 14.00 -4.54
C SER A 5 -6.62 13.28 -3.37
N TYR A 6 -7.38 12.47 -2.66
CA TYR A 6 -6.86 11.69 -1.55
C TYR A 6 -6.61 10.26 -2.01
N ILE A 7 -5.47 9.70 -1.62
CA ILE A 7 -5.14 8.30 -1.90
C ILE A 7 -4.84 7.58 -0.61
N VAL A 8 -5.02 6.26 -0.62
CA VAL A 8 -4.56 5.40 0.46
C VAL A 8 -3.10 5.06 0.23
N ARG A 9 -2.30 5.09 1.28
CA ARG A 9 -0.89 4.69 1.27
C ARG A 9 -0.68 3.53 2.24
N LEU A 10 0.20 2.62 1.86
CA LEU A 10 0.71 1.59 2.76
C LEU A 10 1.78 2.21 3.67
N ASN A 11 1.65 2.01 4.98
CA ASN A 11 2.73 2.19 5.93
C ASN A 11 3.70 1.01 5.80
N VAL A 12 4.71 1.17 4.94
CA VAL A 12 5.67 0.11 4.58
C VAL A 12 6.41 -0.42 5.81
N GLU A 13 6.80 0.46 6.73
CA GLU A 13 7.52 0.07 7.94
C GLU A 13 6.66 -0.79 8.86
N ALA A 14 5.43 -0.34 9.15
CA ALA A 14 4.51 -1.10 10.01
C ALA A 14 4.11 -2.44 9.38
N PHE A 15 3.89 -2.46 8.06
CA PHE A 15 3.61 -3.66 7.30
C PHE A 15 4.76 -4.67 7.38
N ASP A 16 5.99 -4.24 7.10
CA ASP A 16 7.16 -5.12 7.10
C ASP A 16 7.54 -5.60 8.49
N ARG A 17 7.39 -4.74 9.51
CA ARG A 17 7.56 -5.15 10.92
C ARG A 17 6.58 -6.25 11.26
N ARG A 18 5.30 -6.07 10.93
CA ARG A 18 4.25 -7.03 11.29
C ARG A 18 4.39 -8.37 10.58
N ILE A 19 4.79 -8.36 9.30
CA ILE A 19 5.12 -9.59 8.54
C ILE A 19 6.22 -10.39 9.23
N ARG A 20 7.26 -9.73 9.73
CA ARG A 20 8.35 -10.40 10.46
C ARG A 20 7.89 -10.93 11.82
N GLU A 21 7.08 -10.16 12.55
CA GLU A 21 6.54 -10.58 13.86
C GLU A 21 5.72 -11.88 13.79
N ILE A 22 4.96 -12.06 12.70
CA ILE A 22 4.15 -13.26 12.50
C ILE A 22 4.91 -14.40 11.80
N GLY A 23 6.20 -14.19 11.50
CA GLY A 23 7.11 -15.24 11.03
C GLY A 23 7.08 -15.51 9.52
N PHE A 24 6.52 -14.63 8.69
CA PHE A 24 6.60 -14.80 7.25
C PHE A 24 8.01 -14.47 6.73
N VAL A 25 8.60 -15.40 5.97
CA VAL A 25 9.98 -15.31 5.51
C VAL A 25 10.07 -14.84 4.05
N ASP A 26 9.04 -15.11 3.25
CA ASP A 26 9.01 -14.79 1.82
C ASP A 26 7.75 -14.03 1.38
N ASN A 27 7.94 -13.09 0.45
CA ASN A 27 6.88 -12.30 -0.17
C ASN A 27 5.85 -13.18 -0.91
N GLN A 28 6.22 -14.36 -1.45
CA GLN A 28 5.25 -15.26 -2.08
C GLN A 28 4.27 -15.85 -1.07
N GLU A 29 4.76 -16.18 0.13
CA GLU A 29 3.91 -16.68 1.21
C GLU A 29 2.97 -15.59 1.70
N VAL A 30 3.49 -14.39 1.95
CA VAL A 30 2.70 -13.20 2.30
C VAL A 30 1.60 -12.94 1.27
N ALA A 31 1.96 -12.89 -0.01
CA ALA A 31 1.03 -12.65 -1.11
C ALA A 31 -0.09 -13.69 -1.15
N ARG A 32 0.27 -14.98 -1.03
CA ARG A 32 -0.67 -16.10 -1.02
C ARG A 32 -1.67 -15.99 0.12
N VAL A 33 -1.21 -15.76 1.34
CA VAL A 33 -2.07 -15.70 2.53
C VAL A 33 -2.96 -14.46 2.50
N MET A 34 -2.46 -13.33 1.99
CA MET A 34 -3.25 -12.10 1.81
C MET A 34 -4.19 -12.14 0.60
N GLY A 35 -4.13 -13.16 -0.26
CA GLY A 35 -4.94 -13.24 -1.47
C GLY A 35 -4.63 -12.15 -2.51
N ILE A 36 -3.38 -11.70 -2.58
CA ILE A 36 -2.89 -10.67 -3.50
C ILE A 36 -1.66 -11.16 -4.27
N SER A 37 -1.24 -10.45 -5.31
CA SER A 37 0.01 -10.75 -6.01
C SER A 37 1.22 -10.10 -5.36
N THR A 38 2.39 -10.73 -5.49
CA THR A 38 3.68 -10.16 -5.09
C THR A 38 3.94 -8.82 -5.79
N THR A 39 3.48 -8.66 -7.04
CA THR A 39 3.55 -7.40 -7.77
C THR A 39 2.72 -6.30 -7.11
N GLN A 40 1.53 -6.61 -6.58
CA GLN A 40 0.73 -5.62 -5.85
C GLN A 40 1.45 -5.16 -4.58
N ILE A 41 2.08 -6.07 -3.83
CA ILE A 41 2.90 -5.72 -2.65
C ILE A 41 4.05 -4.80 -3.06
N TRP A 42 4.79 -5.17 -4.09
CA TRP A 42 5.91 -4.38 -4.58
C TRP A 42 5.47 -2.97 -5.02
N ARG A 43 4.41 -2.86 -5.82
CA ARG A 43 3.89 -1.56 -6.31
C ARG A 43 3.39 -0.67 -5.18
N ALA A 44 2.77 -1.23 -4.15
CA ALA A 44 2.25 -0.48 -3.00
C ALA A 44 3.37 0.09 -2.11
N LYS A 45 4.58 -0.50 -2.17
CA LYS A 45 5.76 -0.04 -1.41
C LYS A 45 6.57 1.05 -2.12
N LEU A 46 6.33 1.29 -3.40
CA LEU A 46 7.07 2.30 -4.16
C LEU A 46 6.72 3.72 -3.70
N PRO A 47 7.63 4.69 -3.91
CA PRO A 47 7.30 6.11 -3.75
C PRO A 47 6.14 6.52 -4.66
N ILE A 48 5.25 7.41 -4.20
CA ILE A 48 4.09 7.89 -4.98
C ILE A 48 4.44 8.49 -6.36
N ASN A 49 5.65 9.04 -6.49
CA ASN A 49 6.14 9.64 -7.73
C ASN A 49 6.72 8.61 -8.72
N ASP A 50 6.84 7.33 -8.33
CA ASP A 50 7.25 6.27 -9.24
C ASP A 50 6.09 5.93 -10.18
N SER A 51 6.33 5.87 -11.49
CA SER A 51 5.30 5.59 -12.50
C SER A 51 4.64 4.21 -12.35
N ARG A 52 5.28 3.29 -11.61
CA ARG A 52 4.81 1.93 -11.37
C ARG A 52 4.08 1.81 -10.03
N TYR A 53 4.11 2.86 -9.20
CA TYR A 53 3.36 2.90 -7.95
C TYR A 53 1.87 2.66 -8.21
N ASN A 54 1.24 1.91 -7.31
CA ASN A 54 -0.20 1.76 -7.32
C ASN A 54 -0.74 1.83 -5.90
N SER A 55 -1.79 2.62 -5.71
CA SER A 55 -2.49 2.74 -4.44
C SER A 55 -3.06 1.38 -4.02
N PRO A 56 -3.00 1.00 -2.73
CA PRO A 56 -3.70 -0.17 -2.22
C PRO A 56 -5.20 -0.07 -2.55
N GLY A 57 -5.72 -1.06 -3.25
CA GLY A 57 -7.15 -1.21 -3.51
C GLY A 57 -7.86 -2.03 -2.43
N ASN A 58 -9.18 -2.13 -2.50
CA ASN A 58 -10.01 -2.77 -1.47
C ASN A 58 -9.57 -4.21 -1.14
N CYS A 59 -9.28 -5.04 -2.15
CA CYS A 59 -8.81 -6.41 -1.92
C CYS A 59 -7.46 -6.46 -1.21
N PHE A 60 -6.56 -5.52 -1.51
CA PHE A 60 -5.27 -5.41 -0.83
C PHE A 60 -5.46 -5.04 0.63
N ILE A 61 -6.26 -4.01 0.88
CA ILE A 61 -6.55 -3.52 2.24
C ILE A 61 -7.20 -4.63 3.06
N ALA A 62 -8.21 -5.31 2.51
CA ALA A 62 -8.87 -6.44 3.15
C ALA A 62 -7.91 -7.59 3.46
N GLY A 63 -7.05 -7.98 2.49
CA GLY A 63 -6.05 -9.03 2.67
C GLY A 63 -5.05 -8.71 3.78
N VAL A 64 -4.59 -7.46 3.86
CA VAL A 64 -3.68 -7.03 4.93
C VAL A 64 -4.36 -7.05 6.30
N ILE A 65 -5.55 -6.47 6.41
CA ILE A 65 -6.28 -6.40 7.69
C ILE A 65 -6.64 -7.80 8.19
N TYR A 66 -7.14 -8.66 7.29
CA TYR A 66 -7.53 -10.03 7.63
C TYR A 66 -6.33 -10.89 8.06
N THR A 67 -5.20 -10.78 7.36
CA THR A 67 -4.02 -11.63 7.61
C THR A 67 -3.15 -11.13 8.75
N LEU A 68 -2.89 -9.82 8.82
CA LEU A 68 -1.97 -9.25 9.82
C LEU A 68 -2.66 -8.92 11.14
N GLY A 69 -3.99 -8.72 11.10
CA GLY A 69 -4.82 -8.32 12.21
C GLY A 69 -4.59 -6.86 12.62
N GLY A 70 -5.66 -6.20 13.05
CA GLY A 70 -5.64 -4.83 13.55
C GLY A 70 -6.40 -3.84 12.67
N PRO A 71 -6.55 -2.60 13.15
CA PRO A 71 -7.27 -1.55 12.45
C PRO A 71 -6.53 -1.05 11.20
N PHE A 72 -7.26 -0.37 10.32
CA PHE A 72 -6.73 0.19 9.07
C PHE A 72 -5.52 1.09 9.31
N GLU A 73 -5.60 1.96 10.32
CA GLU A 73 -4.63 3.00 10.66
C GLU A 73 -3.26 2.44 11.07
N ASN A 74 -3.18 1.16 11.44
CA ASN A 74 -1.90 0.51 11.74
C ASN A 74 -1.06 0.27 10.48
N PHE A 75 -1.71 0.05 9.34
CA PHE A 75 -1.05 -0.35 8.09
C PHE A 75 -1.25 0.65 6.98
N PHE A 76 -2.23 1.53 7.09
CA PHE A 76 -2.61 2.44 6.03
C PHE A 76 -2.86 3.84 6.56
N TYR A 77 -2.62 4.82 5.69
CA TYR A 77 -2.92 6.22 5.95
C TYR A 77 -3.44 6.89 4.70
N ILE A 78 -4.14 8.01 4.87
CA ILE A 78 -4.62 8.83 3.76
C ILE A 78 -3.57 9.90 3.48
N GLU A 79 -3.17 10.03 2.22
CA GLU A 79 -2.26 11.07 1.75
C GLU A 79 -2.96 11.94 0.73
N GLU A 80 -2.77 13.25 0.85
CA GLU A 80 -3.21 14.20 -0.14
C GLU A 80 -2.27 14.17 -1.35
N ASN A 81 -2.78 13.71 -2.48
CA ASN A 81 -2.08 13.76 -3.74
C ASN A 81 -2.31 15.12 -4.39
N MET A 82 -1.35 16.03 -4.19
CA MET A 82 -1.25 17.27 -4.94
C MET A 82 -0.71 16.99 -6.34
N LYS A 83 -1.58 16.56 -7.26
CA LYS A 83 -1.25 16.64 -8.68
C LYS A 83 -1.08 18.12 -9.03
N LYS A 84 0.16 18.58 -9.20
CA LYS A 84 0.41 19.82 -9.95
C LYS A 84 -0.17 19.57 -11.34
N CYS A 85 -1.23 20.27 -11.71
CA CYS A 85 -1.62 20.37 -13.12
C CYS A 85 -0.38 20.87 -13.86
N GLY A 86 0.26 20.00 -14.64
CA GLY A 86 1.32 20.42 -15.54
C GLY A 86 0.71 21.39 -16.55
N PHE A 87 1.22 22.62 -16.56
CA PHE A 87 1.19 23.38 -17.80
C PHE A 87 2.05 22.59 -18.78
N HIS A 88 1.42 22.01 -19.79
CA HIS A 88 2.15 21.67 -21.00
C HIS A 88 2.52 23.01 -21.63
N GLU A 89 3.81 23.33 -21.64
CA GLU A 89 4.39 24.30 -22.58
C GLU A 89 4.34 23.74 -24.01
#